data_AF-A0A511XJP1-F1
#
_entry.id   AF-A0A511XJP1-F1
#
_cell.length_a   1.000
_cell.length_b   1.000
_cell.length_c   1.000
_cell.angle_alpha   90.00
_cell.angle_beta   90.00
_cell.angle_gamma   90.00
#
_symmetry.space_group_name_H-M   'P 1'
#
loop_
_entity.id
_entity.type
_entity.pdbx_description
1 polymer ?
#
loop_
_entity_poly.entity_id
_entity_poly.type
_entity_poly.pdbx_seq_one_letter_code
_entity_poly.pdbx_strand_id
1 'polypeptide(L)'
;MKQGMLKPGMVDVFGVLPHIKRRIKDIYGTQRNFAKAIGVTDSHLSDALCGRSGYPKGMLPKLGIRQKTYFEIMDIPTGVGARGSE
;
A
#
# COMPACT_ATOMS: atom_id res chain seq x y z
N MET A 1 17.86 16.52 -7.27
CA MET A 1 16.85 15.87 -6.40
C MET A 1 17.21 14.40 -6.28
N LYS A 2 17.66 13.93 -5.10
CA LYS A 2 17.95 12.50 -4.91
C LYS A 2 16.62 11.79 -4.72
N GLN A 3 16.20 11.02 -5.74
CA GLN A 3 15.13 10.05 -5.62
C GLN A 3 15.44 9.20 -4.38
N GLY A 4 14.64 9.33 -3.33
CA GLY A 4 14.88 8.64 -2.06
C GLY A 4 14.91 7.14 -2.31
N MET A 5 16.10 6.53 -2.27
CA MET A 5 16.22 5.08 -2.39
C MET A 5 15.38 4.44 -1.29
N LEU A 6 14.40 3.64 -1.70
CA LEU A 6 13.67 2.78 -0.78
C LEU A 6 14.68 1.91 -0.02
N LYS A 7 14.54 1.84 1.31
CA LYS A 7 15.42 1.01 2.15
C LYS A 7 15.33 -0.46 1.68
N PRO A 8 16.37 -1.29 1.88
CA PRO A 8 16.31 -2.71 1.57
C PRO A 8 15.04 -3.37 2.16
N GLY A 9 14.27 -4.05 1.31
CA GLY A 9 13.00 -4.67 1.68
C GLY A 9 11.76 -3.77 1.60
N MET A 10 11.91 -2.50 1.22
CA MET A 10 10.79 -1.62 0.88
C MET A 10 10.56 -1.61 -0.63
N VAL A 11 9.31 -1.75 -1.02
CA VAL A 11 8.85 -1.69 -2.41
C VAL A 11 7.72 -0.69 -2.51
N ASP A 12 7.56 -0.07 -3.67
CA ASP A 12 6.42 0.78 -3.97
C ASP A 12 5.15 -0.05 -4.23
N VAL A 13 4.05 0.63 -4.57
CA VAL A 13 2.75 0.01 -4.80
C VAL A 13 2.73 -0.95 -6.00
N PHE A 14 3.63 -0.77 -6.98
CA PHE A 14 3.75 -1.64 -8.15
C PHE A 14 4.67 -2.83 -7.84
N GLY A 15 5.76 -2.59 -7.12
CA GLY A 15 6.73 -3.59 -6.70
C GLY A 15 6.19 -4.59 -5.67
N VAL A 16 5.13 -4.25 -4.92
CA VAL A 16 4.54 -5.15 -3.93
C VAL A 16 3.75 -6.32 -4.54
N LEU A 17 3.18 -6.16 -5.75
CA LEU A 17 2.26 -7.14 -6.33
C LEU A 17 2.91 -8.52 -6.59
N PRO A 18 4.12 -8.62 -7.15
CA PRO A 18 4.82 -9.90 -7.26
C PRO A 18 5.05 -10.59 -5.91
N HIS A 19 5.36 -9.83 -4.86
CA HIS A 19 5.54 -10.37 -3.51
C HIS A 19 4.23 -10.90 -2.92
N ILE A 20 3.11 -10.19 -3.14
CA ILE A 20 1.77 -10.65 -2.75
C ILE A 20 1.46 -12.00 -3.42
N LYS A 21 1.58 -12.07 -4.76
CA LYS A 21 1.29 -13.28 -5.53
C LYS A 21 2.16 -14.46 -5.09
N ARG A 22 3.46 -14.22 -4.86
CA ARG A 22 4.38 -15.24 -4.35
C ARG A 22 3.97 -15.74 -2.96
N ARG A 23 3.70 -14.83 -2.01
CA ARG A 23 3.31 -15.24 -0.64
C ARG A 23 1.97 -15.95 -0.60
N ILE A 24 1.00 -15.58 -1.45
CA ILE A 24 -0.26 -16.33 -1.59
C ILE A 24 0.02 -17.77 -2.01
N LYS A 25 0.89 -17.97 -3.01
CA LYS A 25 1.29 -19.30 -3.47
C LYS A 25 2.03 -20.09 -2.39
N ASP A 26 2.99 -19.47 -1.70
CA ASP A 26 3.84 -20.15 -0.72
C ASP A 26 3.07 -20.54 0.55
N ILE A 27 2.13 -19.69 1.02
CA ILE A 27 1.41 -19.89 2.30
C ILE A 27 0.09 -20.63 2.10
N TYR A 28 -0.64 -20.34 1.02
CA TYR A 28 -2.02 -20.82 0.82
C TYR A 28 -2.17 -21.73 -0.42
N GLY A 29 -1.14 -21.85 -1.25
CA GLY A 29 -1.15 -22.61 -2.50
C GLY A 29 -1.91 -21.94 -3.64
N THR A 30 -3.13 -21.45 -3.38
CA THR A 30 -4.02 -20.86 -4.38
C THR A 30 -4.66 -19.57 -3.90
N GLN A 31 -5.05 -18.70 -4.85
CA GLN A 31 -5.81 -17.48 -4.54
C GLN A 31 -7.16 -17.80 -3.90
N ARG A 32 -7.82 -18.89 -4.32
CA ARG A 32 -9.10 -19.35 -3.73
C ARG A 32 -8.96 -19.71 -2.25
N ASN A 33 -7.92 -20.45 -1.88
CA ASN A 33 -7.66 -20.79 -0.48
C ASN A 33 -7.37 -19.53 0.35
N PHE A 34 -6.64 -18.58 -0.23
CA PHE A 34 -6.37 -17.31 0.42
C PHE A 34 -7.65 -16.47 0.60
N ALA A 35 -8.51 -16.37 -0.43
CA ALA A 35 -9.79 -15.67 -0.36
C ALA A 35 -10.66 -16.21 0.78
N LYS A 36 -10.77 -17.54 0.90
CA LYS A 36 -11.43 -18.21 2.03
C LYS A 36 -10.79 -17.87 3.36
N ALA A 37 -9.46 -17.89 3.45
CA ALA A 37 -8.72 -17.61 4.69
C ALA A 37 -8.88 -16.17 5.20
N ILE A 38 -9.18 -15.21 4.33
CA ILE A 38 -9.43 -13.81 4.69
C ILE A 38 -10.91 -13.43 4.66
N GLY A 39 -11.81 -14.38 4.37
CA GLY A 39 -13.26 -14.18 4.42
C GLY A 39 -13.82 -13.32 3.27
N VAL A 40 -13.24 -13.39 2.07
CA VAL A 40 -13.74 -12.67 0.88
C VAL A 40 -14.05 -13.60 -0.27
N THR A 41 -14.81 -13.10 -1.26
CA THR A 41 -15.07 -13.84 -2.51
C THR A 41 -13.85 -13.85 -3.42
N ASP A 42 -13.73 -14.89 -4.24
CA ASP A 42 -12.68 -15.00 -5.26
C ASP A 42 -12.68 -13.77 -6.19
N SER A 43 -13.85 -13.25 -6.56
CA SER A 43 -14.00 -12.05 -7.40
C SER A 43 -13.43 -10.80 -6.72
N HIS A 44 -13.75 -10.58 -5.44
CA HIS A 44 -13.24 -9.42 -4.70
C HIS A 44 -11.71 -9.48 -4.56
N LEU A 45 -11.14 -10.66 -4.29
CA LEU A 45 -9.69 -10.84 -4.28
C LEU A 45 -9.08 -10.54 -5.66
N SER A 46 -9.69 -11.03 -6.74
CA SER A 46 -9.23 -10.80 -8.11
C SER A 46 -9.22 -9.31 -8.46
N ASP A 47 -10.29 -8.58 -8.12
CA ASP A 47 -10.37 -7.12 -8.34
C ASP A 47 -9.28 -6.36 -7.58
N ALA A 48 -9.01 -6.75 -6.34
CA ALA A 48 -7.96 -6.14 -5.54
C ALA A 48 -6.56 -6.40 -6.12
N LEU A 49 -6.29 -7.63 -6.58
CA LEU A 49 -5.02 -7.99 -7.21
C LEU A 49 -4.82 -7.36 -8.60
N CYS A 50 -5.90 -6.94 -9.25
CA CYS A 50 -5.89 -6.19 -10.51
C CYS A 50 -5.94 -4.67 -10.31
N GLY A 51 -5.94 -4.17 -9.06
CA GLY A 51 -6.00 -2.74 -8.76
C GLY A 51 -7.35 -2.08 -9.08
N ARG A 52 -8.42 -2.86 -9.28
CA ARG A 52 -9.79 -2.35 -9.49
C ARG A 52 -10.47 -2.00 -8.17
N SER A 53 -10.03 -2.60 -7.07
CA SER A 53 -10.48 -2.29 -5.71
C SER A 53 -9.31 -2.21 -4.74
N GLY A 54 -9.55 -1.62 -3.57
CA GLY A 54 -8.58 -1.63 -2.48
C GLY A 54 -8.37 -3.03 -1.90
N TYR A 55 -7.21 -3.27 -1.29
CA TYR A 55 -6.93 -4.54 -0.62
C TYR A 55 -7.93 -4.79 0.53
N PRO A 56 -8.50 -6.01 0.64
CA PRO A 56 -9.35 -6.38 1.75
C PRO A 56 -8.68 -6.16 3.10
N LYS A 57 -9.48 -5.80 4.12
CA LYS A 57 -9.00 -5.60 5.48
C LYS A 57 -8.28 -6.86 5.98
N GLY A 58 -7.05 -6.68 6.47
CA GLY A 58 -6.26 -7.79 7.00
C GLY A 58 -5.54 -8.66 5.95
N MET A 59 -5.74 -8.42 4.65
CA MET A 59 -5.04 -9.14 3.57
C MET A 59 -3.51 -9.01 3.71
N LEU A 60 -2.99 -7.78 3.79
CA LEU A 60 -1.55 -7.53 3.86
C LEU A 60 -0.92 -8.12 5.12
N PRO A 61 -1.47 -7.93 6.35
CA PRO A 61 -0.97 -8.59 7.55
C PRO A 61 -0.93 -10.12 7.47
N LYS A 62 -1.95 -10.77 6.87
CA LYS A 62 -1.98 -12.23 6.67
C LYS A 62 -0.84 -12.73 5.78
N LEU A 63 -0.39 -11.87 4.86
CA LEU A 63 0.79 -12.12 4.04
C LEU A 63 2.07 -11.60 4.69
N GLY A 64 2.07 -11.08 5.92
CA GLY A 64 3.25 -10.50 6.57
C GLY A 64 3.77 -9.24 5.86
N ILE A 65 2.88 -8.49 5.20
CA ILE A 65 3.17 -7.23 4.51
C ILE A 65 2.54 -6.09 5.33
N ARG A 66 3.25 -4.97 5.44
CA ARG A 66 2.76 -3.78 6.14
C ARG A 66 2.85 -2.58 5.22
N GLN A 67 1.71 -1.94 4.97
CA GLN A 67 1.66 -0.64 4.30
C GLN A 67 2.05 0.46 5.30
N LYS A 68 2.93 1.37 4.88
CA LYS A 68 3.26 2.59 5.63
C LYS A 68 3.09 3.78 4.70
N THR A 69 2.34 4.78 5.16
CA THR A 69 2.20 6.08 4.50
C THR A 69 2.96 7.10 5.35
N TYR A 70 3.74 7.94 4.71
CA TYR A 70 4.50 9.00 5.37
C TYR A 70 4.04 10.35 4.82
N PHE A 71 3.94 11.34 5.70
CA PHE A 71 3.72 12.73 5.33
C PHE A 71 4.99 13.50 5.66
N GLU A 72 5.42 14.35 4.74
CA GLU A 72 6.46 15.33 4.99
C GLU A 72 5.77 16.67 5.25
N ILE A 73 6.12 17.31 6.37
CA ILE A 73 5.64 18.65 6.69
C ILE A 73 6.67 19.63 6.15
N MET A 74 6.23 20.52 5.27
CA MET A 74 7.07 21.59 4.75
C MET A 74 6.71 22.89 5.47
N ASP A 75 7.72 23.63 5.94
CA ASP A 75 7.52 24.99 6.40
C ASP A 75 7.13 25.86 5.21
N ILE A 76 5.91 26.39 5.25
CA ILE A 76 5.45 27.39 4.28
C ILE A 76 5.75 28.76 4.90
N PRO A 77 6.68 29.57 4.34
CA PRO A 77 6.94 30.89 4.88
C PRO A 77 5.67 31.74 4.78
N THR A 78 5.07 32.06 5.93
CA THR A 78 3.94 33.00 6.03
C THR A 78 4.46 34.43 5.93
N GLY A 79 4.89 34.80 4.72
CA GLY A 79 5.42 36.11 4.38
C GLY A 79 4.59 36.80 3.30
N VAL A 80 3.29 37.01 3.53
CA VAL A 80 2.53 38.03 2.80
C VAL A 80 1.94 38.96 3.84
N GLY A 81 2.48 40.18 3.88
CA GLY A 81 2.36 41.10 4.99
C GLY A 81 0.92 41.50 5.31
N ALA A 82 0.56 41.36 6.59
CA ALA A 82 -0.37 42.28 7.22
C ALA A 82 0.29 43.67 7.25
N ARG A 83 0.26 44.40 6.14
CA ARG A 83 0.41 45.85 6.19
C ARG A 83 -0.97 46.43 6.46
N GLY A 84 -1.12 46.93 7.69
CA GLY A 84 -2.23 47.82 8.03
C GLY A 84 -2.27 48.99 7.05
N SER A 85 -3.47 49.32 6.61
CA SER A 85 -3.80 50.66 6.14
C SER A 85 -4.33 51.42 7.35
N GLU A 86 -3.55 52.42 7.77
CA GLU A 86 -4.01 53.56 8.57
C GLU A 86 -5.23 54.25 7.93
#